data_AF-A0A0B6X7W5-F1
#
_entry.id   AF-A0A0B6X7W5-F1
#
_cell.length_a   1.000
_cell.length_b   1.000
_cell.length_c   1.000
_cell.angle_alpha   90.00
_cell.angle_beta   90.00
_cell.angle_gamma   90.00
#
_symmetry.space_group_name_H-M   'P 1'
#
loop_
_entity.id
_entity.type
_entity.pdbx_description
1 polymer ?
#
loop_
_entity_poly.entity_id
_entity_poly.type
_entity_poly.pdbx_seq_one_letter_code
_entity_poly.pdbx_strand_id
1 'polypeptide(L)' 'MRPGVAKIIIDNEMLLPDELVDVQTLIAPDKKAIKDAIERGETVPGAHIEIGERSLQVR' A
#
# COMPACT_ATOMS: atom_id res chain seq x y z
N MET A 1 17.53 23.82 31.76
CA MET A 1 17.04 23.83 30.36
C MET A 1 17.15 22.42 29.82
N ARG A 2 16.11 21.88 29.19
CA ARG A 2 16.21 20.58 28.51
C ARG A 2 17.03 20.80 27.23
N PRO A 3 18.12 20.05 26.98
CA PRO A 3 18.83 20.17 25.72
C PRO A 3 17.84 19.92 24.58
N GLY A 4 17.86 20.81 23.59
CA GLY A 4 16.95 20.74 22.44
C GLY A 4 17.06 19.39 21.75
N VAL A 5 15.95 18.92 21.19
CA VAL A 5 15.92 17.66 20.44
C VAL A 5 16.79 17.82 19.20
N ALA A 6 17.84 17.01 19.07
CA ALA A 6 18.66 16.96 17.87
C ALA A 6 17.80 16.48 16.70
N LYS A 7 17.77 17.25 15.62
CA LYS A 7 17.06 16.90 14.38
C LYS A 7 18.09 16.40 13.37
N ILE A 8 17.90 15.17 12.91
CA ILE A 8 18.68 14.62 11.79
C ILE A 8 18.02 15.09 10.49
N ILE A 9 18.82 15.66 9.60
CA ILE A 9 18.40 16.05 8.24
C ILE A 9 19.18 15.15 7.29
N ILE A 10 18.47 14.44 6.42
CA ILE A 10 19.06 13.59 5.39
C ILE A 10 18.93 14.34 4.07
N ASP A 11 20.05 14.76 3.51
CA ASP A 11 20.07 15.49 2.24
C ASP A 11 19.99 14.56 1.03
N ASN A 12 20.56 13.35 1.14
CA ASN A 12 20.54 12.33 0.09
C ASN A 12 20.66 10.92 0.68
N GLU A 13 19.62 10.11 0.51
CA GLU A 13 19.53 8.74 1.03
C GLU A 13 20.47 7.76 0.32
N MET A 14 20.82 7.99 -0.95
CA MET A 14 21.64 7.07 -1.76
C MET A 14 23.12 7.05 -1.37
N LEU A 15 23.57 8.03 -0.58
CA LEU A 15 24.95 8.10 -0.07
C LEU A 15 25.08 7.53 1.35
N LEU A 16 23.97 7.09 1.95
CA LEU A 16 23.99 6.48 3.26
C LEU A 16 24.57 5.06 3.16
N PRO A 17 25.44 4.65 4.10
CA PRO A 17 25.83 3.26 4.24
C PRO A 17 24.62 2.37 4.49
N ASP A 18 24.63 1.15 3.93
CA ASP A 18 23.55 0.18 4.11
C ASP A 18 23.28 -0.17 5.58
N GLU A 19 24.26 0.02 6.48
CA GLU A 19 24.10 -0.17 7.93
C GLU A 19 23.14 0.84 8.58
N LEU A 20 22.87 1.97 7.92
CA LEU A 20 22.01 3.05 8.40
C LEU A 20 20.66 3.12 7.65
N VAL A 21 20.39 2.16 6.77
CA VAL A 21 19.18 2.12 5.94
C VAL A 21 18.38 0.86 6.26
N ASP A 22 17.10 1.04 6.58
CA ASP A 22 16.19 -0.08 6.81
C ASP A 22 15.51 -0.51 5.50
N VAL A 23 15.57 -1.81 5.21
CA VAL A 23 14.84 -2.40 4.07
C VAL A 23 13.40 -2.68 4.48
N GLN A 24 12.46 -1.88 3.98
CA GLN A 24 11.03 -2.15 4.13
C GLN A 24 10.51 -2.97 2.94
N THR A 25 9.95 -4.15 3.23
CA THR A 25 9.25 -4.95 2.22
C THR A 25 7.75 -4.79 2.41
N LEU A 26 7.05 -4.28 1.39
CA LEU A 26 5.60 -4.10 1.43
C LEU A 26 4.90 -5.23 0.69
N ILE A 27 4.24 -6.11 1.44
CA ILE A 27 3.39 -7.18 0.90
C ILE A 27 1.95 -6.68 0.96
N ALA A 28 1.39 -6.34 -0.19
CA ALA A 28 0.00 -5.96 -0.33
C ALA A 28 -0.72 -6.88 -1.32
N PRO A 29 -2.00 -7.22 -1.08
CA PRO A 29 -2.77 -7.99 -2.04
C PRO A 29 -2.94 -7.20 -3.34
N ASP A 30 -2.59 -7.82 -4.46
CA ASP A 30 -2.80 -7.23 -5.79
C ASP A 30 -4.28 -7.27 -6.15
N LYS A 31 -4.98 -6.17 -5.84
CA LYS A 31 -6.42 -6.03 -6.11
C LYS A 31 -6.75 -6.19 -7.59
N LYS A 32 -5.84 -5.84 -8.50
CA LYS A 32 -6.06 -5.96 -9.93
C LYS A 32 -5.99 -7.43 -10.34
N ALA A 33 -4.94 -8.13 -9.95
CA ALA A 33 -4.82 -9.57 -10.23
C ALA A 33 -5.96 -10.39 -9.59
N ILE A 34 -6.36 -10.02 -8.36
CA ILE A 34 -7.48 -10.66 -7.65
C ILE A 34 -8.79 -10.41 -8.40
N LYS A 35 -9.07 -9.18 -8.83
CA LYS A 35 -10.25 -8.85 -9.62
C LYS A 35 -10.28 -9.65 -10.92
N ASP A 36 -9.17 -9.66 -11.66
CA ASP A 36 -9.06 -10.37 -12.94
C ASP A 36 -9.28 -11.88 -12.76
N ALA A 37 -8.77 -12.49 -11.68
CA ALA A 37 -9.00 -13.89 -11.35
C ALA A 37 -10.49 -14.18 -11.09
N ILE A 38 -11.15 -13.35 -10.27
CA ILE A 38 -12.58 -13.49 -9.97
C ILE A 38 -13.42 -13.31 -11.25
N GLU A 39 -13.08 -12.34 -12.11
CA GLU A 39 -13.77 -12.12 -13.40
C GLU A 39 -13.57 -13.26 -14.40
N ARG A 40 -12.42 -13.95 -14.35
CA ARG A 40 -12.18 -15.19 -15.12
C ARG A 40 -12.95 -16.41 -14.58
N GLY A 41 -13.63 -16.28 -13.45
CA GLY A 41 -14.35 -17.37 -12.79
C GLY A 41 -13.50 -18.20 -11.83
N GLU A 42 -12.29 -17.75 -11.51
CA GLU A 42 -11.47 -18.38 -10.47
C GLU A 42 -11.99 -17.98 -9.09
N THR A 43 -12.12 -18.95 -8.18
CA THR A 43 -12.49 -18.65 -6.80
C THR A 43 -11.26 -18.21 -6.04
N VAL A 44 -11.24 -16.96 -5.56
CA VAL A 44 -10.17 -16.42 -4.70
C VAL A 44 -10.66 -16.40 -3.25
N PRO A 45 -10.22 -17.34 -2.39
CA PRO A 45 -10.62 -17.35 -0.99
C PRO A 45 -10.26 -16.03 -0.30
N GLY A 46 -11.25 -15.40 0.34
CA GLY A 46 -11.07 -14.13 1.04
C GLY A 46 -11.21 -12.87 0.17
N ALA A 47 -11.56 -13.00 -1.12
CA ALA A 47 -11.89 -11.87 -1.98
C ALA A 47 -13.12 -12.17 -2.83
N HIS A 48 -14.03 -11.20 -2.91
CA HIS A 48 -15.22 -11.26 -3.76
C HIS A 48 -15.51 -9.87 -4.35
N ILE A 49 -16.22 -9.84 -5.48
CA ILE A 49 -16.66 -8.59 -6.10
C ILE A 49 -18.10 -8.33 -5.64
N GLU A 50 -18.31 -7.27 -4.86
CA GLU A 50 -19.64 -6.73 -4.60
C GLU A 50 -19.94 -5.59 -5.57
N ILE A 51 -21.01 -5.74 -6.35
CA ILE A 51 -21.55 -4.66 -7.17
C ILE A 51 -22.66 -4.01 -6.33
N GLY A 52 -22.40 -2.80 -5.82
CA GLY A 52 -23.39 -2.04 -5.07
C GLY A 52 -24.63 -1.71 -5.92
N GLU A 53 -25.77 -1.51 -5.27
CA GLU A 53 -27.00 -1.08 -5.94
C GLU A 53 -26.75 0.18 -6.78
N ARG A 54 -27.24 0.17 -8.03
CA ARG A 54 -27.19 1.34 -8.90
C ARG A 54 -27.99 2.46 -8.23
N SER A 55 -27.31 3.47 -7.69
CA SER A 55 -28.00 4.65 -7.19
C SER A 55 -28.68 5.36 -8.35
N LEU A 56 -30.01 5.37 -8.34
CA LEU A 56 -30.81 6.18 -9.24
C LEU A 56 -30.62 7.65 -8.83
N GLN A 57 -29.65 8.33 -9.43
CA GLN A 57 -29.52 9.77 -9.27
C GLN A 57 -30.54 10.46 -10.18
N VAL A 58 -31.68 10.86 -9.61
CA VAL A 58 -32.66 11.74 -10.27
C VAL A 58 -32.12 13.18 -10.18
N ARG A 59 -31.96 13.85 -11.33
CA ARG A 59 -31.61 15.27 -11.43
C ARG A 59 -32.85 16.16 -11.44
#